data_AF-A0A7V9CIE3-F1
#
_entry.id   AF-A0A7V9CIE3-F1
#
_cell.length_a   1.000
_cell.length_b   1.000
_cell.length_c   1.000
_cell.angle_alpha   90.00
_cell.angle_beta   90.00
_cell.angle_gamma   90.00
#
_symmetry.space_group_name_H-M   'P 1'
#
loop_
_entity.id
_entity.type
_entity.pdbx_description
1 polymer ?
#
loop_
_entity_poly.entity_id
_entity_poly.type
_entity_poly.pdbx_seq_one_letter_code
_entity_poly.pdbx_strand_id
1 'polypeptide(L)'
;LNLFLRWMVRADAVDPGGWTRISRSRLVIPLDTHTIRVGRCLRLTRYLSPGWRMAADITATLRRLDPVDPVRYDFSLCHMSMMGACGWGRSTGSAHCPLRAFCRPNPKTRAGR
;
A
#
# COMPACT_ATOMS: atom_id res chain seq x y z
N LEU A 1 -4.10 -0.98 14.40
CA LEU A 1 -5.58 -0.95 14.30
C LEU A 1 -6.09 -1.28 12.90
N ASN A 2 -5.72 -0.53 11.85
CA ASN A 2 -6.26 -0.74 10.49
C ASN A 2 -6.05 -2.17 9.93
N LEU A 3 -4.92 -2.82 10.21
CA LEU A 3 -4.68 -4.19 9.77
C LEU A 3 -5.67 -5.18 10.40
N PHE A 4 -5.93 -5.04 11.69
CA PHE A 4 -6.91 -5.87 12.39
C PHE A 4 -8.32 -5.67 11.82
N LEU A 5 -8.73 -4.42 11.59
CA LEU A 5 -10.01 -4.13 10.93
C LEU A 5 -10.09 -4.74 9.54
N ARG A 6 -9.00 -4.70 8.77
CA ARG A 6 -8.91 -5.37 7.45
C ARG A 6 -9.20 -6.86 7.59
N TRP A 7 -8.50 -7.56 8.48
CA TRP A 7 -8.66 -8.99 8.72
C TRP A 7 -10.07 -9.39 9.16
N MET A 8 -10.69 -8.61 10.04
CA MET A 8 -12.01 -8.96 10.56
C MET A 8 -13.14 -8.65 9.56
N VAL A 9 -13.01 -7.58 8.76
CA VAL A 9 -14.08 -7.11 7.87
C VAL A 9 -14.02 -7.76 6.48
N ARG A 10 -12.83 -8.06 5.96
CA ARG A 10 -12.66 -8.73 4.65
C ARG A 10 -12.59 -10.23 4.83
N ALA A 11 -13.24 -10.94 3.92
CA ALA A 11 -13.18 -12.40 3.83
C ALA A 11 -12.75 -12.79 2.41
N ASP A 12 -11.55 -13.34 2.27
CA ASP A 12 -10.99 -13.85 1.01
C ASP A 12 -9.85 -14.85 1.28
N ALA A 13 -8.99 -15.12 0.29
CA ALA A 13 -7.86 -16.05 0.43
C ALA A 13 -6.75 -15.58 1.40
N VAL A 14 -6.75 -14.30 1.79
CA VAL A 14 -5.75 -13.67 2.66
C VAL A 14 -6.35 -13.29 4.01
N ASP A 15 -7.56 -12.73 4.01
CA ASP A 15 -8.22 -12.20 5.19
C ASP A 15 -9.33 -13.17 5.68
N PRO A 16 -9.34 -13.57 6.97
CA PRO A 16 -10.26 -14.57 7.48
C PRO A 16 -11.72 -14.09 7.61
N GLY A 17 -11.92 -12.79 7.84
CA GLY A 17 -13.25 -12.19 7.98
C GLY A 17 -13.91 -12.44 9.33
N GLY A 18 -15.26 -12.49 9.31
CA GLY A 18 -16.11 -12.71 10.49
C GLY A 18 -16.99 -11.51 10.86
N TRP A 19 -16.65 -10.30 10.43
CA TRP A 19 -17.46 -9.09 10.68
C TRP A 19 -18.15 -8.60 9.40
N THR A 20 -19.46 -8.85 9.30
CA THR A 20 -20.26 -8.56 8.10
C THR A 20 -20.99 -7.22 8.13
N ARG A 21 -21.06 -6.55 9.29
CA ARG A 21 -21.80 -5.29 9.46
C ARG A 21 -21.07 -4.03 8.97
N ILE A 22 -19.78 -4.14 8.64
CA ILE A 22 -18.95 -3.02 8.18
C ILE A 22 -18.65 -3.23 6.70
N SER A 23 -18.90 -2.23 5.86
CA SER A 23 -18.51 -2.28 4.46
C SER A 23 -16.99 -2.16 4.29
N ARG A 24 -16.41 -2.99 3.41
CA ARG A 24 -15.00 -2.93 3.00
C ARG A 24 -14.59 -1.55 2.47
N SER A 25 -15.50 -0.83 1.82
CA SER A 25 -15.28 0.53 1.30
C SER A 25 -14.95 1.58 2.37
N ARG A 26 -15.30 1.29 3.64
CA ARG A 26 -15.02 2.13 4.81
C ARG A 26 -13.65 1.88 5.43
N LEU A 27 -12.97 0.81 5.02
CA LEU A 27 -11.65 0.50 5.55
C LEU A 27 -10.60 1.52 5.07
N VAL A 28 -9.59 1.71 5.92
CA VAL A 28 -8.41 2.53 5.64
C VAL A 28 -7.21 1.61 5.61
N ILE A 29 -6.31 1.80 4.65
CA ILE A 29 -5.13 0.95 4.49
C ILE A 29 -4.26 0.98 5.76
N PRO A 30 -3.72 -0.15 6.23
CA PRO A 30 -2.66 -0.12 7.23
C PRO A 30 -1.39 0.50 6.64
N LEU A 31 -0.62 1.17 7.50
CA LEU A 31 0.70 1.66 7.11
C LEU A 31 1.76 0.79 7.76
N ASP A 32 2.65 0.26 6.92
CA ASP A 32 3.94 -0.28 7.30
C ASP A 32 5.03 0.33 6.40
N THR A 33 6.29 0.02 6.68
CA THR A 33 7.44 0.56 5.94
C THR A 33 7.39 0.20 4.44
N HIS A 34 6.84 -0.95 4.08
CA HIS A 34 6.76 -1.46 2.73
C HIS A 34 5.65 -0.78 1.92
N THR A 35 4.45 -0.63 2.50
CA THR A 35 3.31 0.10 1.94
C THR A 35 3.61 1.58 1.84
N ILE A 36 4.28 2.19 2.83
CA ILE A 36 4.73 3.60 2.76
C ILE A 36 5.69 3.78 1.57
N ARG A 37 6.67 2.89 1.44
CA ARG A 37 7.67 2.93 0.37
C ARG A 37 7.04 2.82 -1.01
N VAL A 38 6.20 1.81 -1.21
CA VAL A 38 5.51 1.59 -2.48
C VAL A 38 4.51 2.72 -2.76
N GLY A 39 3.77 3.17 -1.74
CA GLY A 39 2.85 4.29 -1.85
C GLY A 39 3.51 5.57 -2.33
N ARG A 40 4.73 5.85 -1.87
CA ARG A 40 5.52 7.00 -2.36
C ARG A 40 6.07 6.77 -3.77
N CYS A 41 6.57 5.57 -4.05
CA CYS A 41 7.08 5.21 -5.38
C CYS A 41 6.02 5.32 -6.47
N LEU A 42 4.79 4.90 -6.18
CA LEU A 42 3.65 4.92 -7.10
C LEU A 42 2.84 6.22 -7.02
N ARG A 43 3.26 7.19 -6.19
CA ARG A 43 2.53 8.46 -5.93
C ARG A 43 1.08 8.24 -5.48
N LEU A 44 0.84 7.19 -4.70
CA LEU A 44 -0.45 6.98 -4.03
C LEU A 44 -0.71 8.01 -2.93
N THR A 45 0.37 8.65 -2.43
CA THR A 45 0.29 9.74 -1.46
C THR A 45 1.25 10.86 -1.76
N ARG A 46 0.86 12.07 -1.35
CA ARG A 46 1.72 13.26 -1.32
C ARG A 46 2.46 13.47 0.00
N TYR A 47 2.08 12.74 1.05
CA TYR A 47 2.66 12.92 2.38
C TYR A 47 4.05 12.29 2.48
N LEU A 48 4.93 12.91 3.25
CA LEU A 48 6.27 12.39 3.53
C LEU A 48 6.34 11.67 4.89
N SER A 49 5.60 12.17 5.88
CA SER A 49 5.56 11.58 7.22
C SER A 49 4.42 10.54 7.30
N PRO A 50 4.68 9.35 7.85
CA PRO A 50 3.64 8.36 8.09
C PRO A 50 2.66 8.85 9.15
N GLY A 51 1.40 8.44 9.01
CA GLY A 51 0.33 8.82 9.93
C GLY A 51 -1.04 8.74 9.26
N TRP A 52 -2.08 9.15 10.00
CA TRP A 52 -3.47 9.07 9.54
C TRP A 52 -3.69 9.76 8.18
N ARG A 53 -3.12 10.96 8.00
CA ARG A 53 -3.24 11.71 6.75
C ARG A 53 -2.70 10.94 5.54
N MET A 54 -1.57 10.26 5.70
CA MET A 54 -1.00 9.40 4.67
C MET A 54 -1.90 8.19 4.40
N ALA A 55 -2.36 7.50 5.44
CA ALA A 55 -3.22 6.32 5.29
C ALA A 55 -4.52 6.66 4.55
N ALA A 56 -5.16 7.77 4.93
CA ALA A 56 -6.38 8.27 4.29
C ALA A 56 -6.15 8.66 2.82
N ASP A 57 -5.02 9.30 2.51
CA ASP A 57 -4.65 9.74 1.15
C ASP A 57 -4.36 8.55 0.22
N ILE A 58 -3.60 7.56 0.70
CA ILE A 58 -3.38 6.30 -0.03
C ILE A 58 -4.72 5.60 -0.28
N THR A 59 -5.56 5.49 0.75
CA THR A 59 -6.89 4.86 0.63
C THR A 59 -7.76 5.59 -0.38
N ALA A 60 -7.77 6.93 -0.38
CA ALA A 60 -8.51 7.72 -1.35
C ALA A 60 -8.01 7.51 -2.79
N THR A 61 -6.70 7.31 -2.96
CA THR A 61 -6.13 6.95 -4.27
C THR A 61 -6.54 5.55 -4.72
N LEU A 62 -6.43 4.56 -3.84
CA LEU A 62 -6.83 3.18 -4.17
C LEU A 62 -8.34 3.05 -4.40
N ARG A 63 -9.15 3.89 -3.74
CA ARG A 63 -10.60 3.98 -3.98
C ARG A 63 -10.97 4.39 -5.40
N ARG A 64 -10.08 5.11 -6.10
CA ARG A 64 -10.28 5.41 -7.53
C ARG A 64 -10.09 4.18 -8.42
N LEU A 65 -9.40 3.15 -7.93
CA LEU A 65 -9.18 1.88 -8.64
C LEU A 65 -10.27 0.87 -8.29
N ASP A 66 -10.58 0.74 -7.00
CA ASP A 66 -11.68 -0.10 -6.51
C ASP A 66 -12.46 0.65 -5.41
N PRO A 67 -13.64 1.21 -5.73
CA PRO A 67 -14.44 1.94 -4.75
C PRO A 67 -15.12 1.03 -3.72
N VAL A 68 -15.33 -0.23 -4.07
CA VAL A 68 -15.98 -1.23 -3.19
C VAL A 68 -14.99 -1.71 -2.14
N ASP A 69 -13.72 -1.86 -2.53
CA ASP A 69 -12.74 -2.49 -1.68
C ASP A 69 -11.31 -1.91 -1.84
N PRO A 70 -11.09 -0.64 -1.44
CA PRO A 70 -9.84 0.07 -1.69
C PRO A 70 -8.63 -0.54 -1.00
N VAL A 71 -8.81 -1.32 0.07
CA VAL A 71 -7.71 -1.89 0.85
C VAL A 71 -7.25 -3.26 0.33
N ARG A 72 -7.87 -3.82 -0.71
CA ARG A 72 -7.49 -5.13 -1.31
C ARG A 72 -6.06 -5.18 -1.80
N TYR A 73 -5.53 -4.03 -2.18
CA TYR A 73 -4.20 -3.91 -2.76
C TYR A 73 -3.10 -3.98 -1.69
N ASP A 74 -3.44 -3.79 -0.42
CA ASP A 74 -2.48 -3.73 0.69
C ASP A 74 -1.56 -4.95 0.73
N PHE A 75 -2.13 -6.16 0.70
CA PHE A 75 -1.35 -7.40 0.70
C PHE A 75 -0.36 -7.45 -0.47
N SER A 76 -0.81 -7.16 -1.69
CA SER A 76 0.04 -7.22 -2.89
C SER A 76 1.16 -6.18 -2.87
N LEU A 77 0.85 -4.93 -2.47
CA LEU A 77 1.83 -3.85 -2.41
C LEU A 77 2.89 -4.11 -1.33
N CYS A 78 2.46 -4.52 -0.14
CA CYS A 78 3.35 -4.86 0.96
C CYS A 78 4.19 -6.10 0.63
N HIS A 79 3.57 -7.19 0.20
CA HIS A 79 4.25 -8.46 -0.05
C HIS A 79 5.30 -8.37 -1.17
N MET A 80 4.97 -7.74 -2.31
CA MET A 80 5.94 -7.49 -3.39
C MET A 80 7.15 -6.69 -2.90
N SER A 81 6.90 -5.71 -2.02
CA SER A 81 7.93 -4.86 -1.44
C SER A 81 8.78 -5.65 -0.44
N MET A 82 8.19 -6.49 0.39
CA MET A 82 8.91 -7.40 1.31
C MET A 82 9.81 -8.37 0.56
N MET A 83 9.32 -8.95 -0.55
CA MET A 83 10.07 -9.85 -1.44
C MET A 83 11.22 -9.16 -2.19
N GLY A 84 11.38 -7.83 -2.04
CA GLY A 84 12.45 -7.07 -2.67
C GLY A 84 12.22 -6.71 -4.14
N ALA A 85 11.07 -7.09 -4.72
CA ALA A 85 10.77 -6.83 -6.13
C ALA A 85 10.68 -5.33 -6.47
N CYS A 86 10.37 -4.46 -5.49
CA CYS A 86 10.38 -3.01 -5.69
C CYS A 86 11.76 -2.45 -6.08
N GLY A 87 12.85 -3.13 -5.71
CA GLY A 87 14.21 -2.71 -6.07
C GLY A 87 14.73 -1.47 -5.32
N TRP A 88 13.97 -0.97 -4.35
CA TRP A 88 14.35 0.18 -3.54
C TRP A 88 15.60 -0.09 -2.72
N GLY A 89 16.60 0.80 -2.82
CA GLY A 89 17.86 0.70 -2.07
C GLY A 89 18.79 -0.42 -2.55
N ARG A 90 18.46 -1.12 -3.64
CA ARG A 90 19.28 -2.19 -4.21
C ARG A 90 20.07 -1.71 -5.42
N SER A 91 21.26 -2.28 -5.63
CA SER A 91 22.13 -2.00 -6.80
C SER A 91 21.48 -2.39 -8.12
N THR A 92 20.70 -3.49 -8.12
CA THR A 92 19.92 -3.96 -9.28
C THR A 92 18.77 -3.04 -9.67
N GLY A 93 18.42 -2.06 -8.81
CA GLY A 93 17.35 -1.10 -9.05
C GLY A 93 15.98 -1.77 -9.25
N SER A 94 15.06 -1.06 -9.91
CA SER A 94 13.68 -1.49 -10.14
C SER A 94 13.49 -2.34 -11.41
N ALA A 95 14.57 -2.91 -11.97
CA ALA A 95 14.55 -3.64 -13.25
C ALA A 95 13.49 -4.77 -13.27
N HIS A 96 13.35 -5.49 -12.16
CA HIS A 96 12.40 -6.60 -11.99
C HIS A 96 11.12 -6.21 -11.23
N CYS A 97 10.87 -4.90 -11.04
CA CYS A 97 9.67 -4.45 -10.36
C CYS A 97 8.45 -4.64 -11.27
N PRO A 98 7.42 -5.42 -10.88
CA PRO A 98 6.25 -5.64 -11.72
C PRO A 98 5.42 -4.36 -11.91
N LEU A 99 5.63 -3.35 -11.06
CA LEU A 99 5.00 -2.03 -11.19
C LEU A 99 5.94 -0.95 -11.76
N ARG A 100 7.08 -1.34 -12.37
CA ARG A 100 8.08 -0.40 -12.90
C ARG A 100 7.48 0.63 -13.86
N ALA A 101 6.57 0.22 -14.74
CA ALA A 101 5.92 1.11 -15.71
C ALA A 101 5.09 2.23 -15.06
N PHE A 102 4.62 2.01 -13.82
CA PHE A 102 3.82 2.96 -13.05
C PHE A 102 4.62 3.67 -11.94
N CYS A 103 5.87 3.26 -11.73
CA CYS A 103 6.72 3.74 -10.65
C CYS A 103 7.34 5.10 -11.01
N ARG A 104 7.03 6.13 -10.21
CA ARG A 104 7.55 7.51 -10.35
C ARG A 104 8.12 8.00 -9.00
N PRO A 105 9.18 7.36 -8.49
CA PRO A 105 9.74 7.68 -7.18
C PRO A 105 10.28 9.11 -7.16
N ASN A 106 10.08 9.82 -6.05
CA ASN A 106 10.63 11.16 -5.89
C ASN A 106 12.15 11.05 -5.66
N PRO A 107 13.00 11.76 -6.43
CA PRO A 107 14.46 11.72 -6.26
C PRO A 107 14.90 12.00 -4.82
N LYS A 108 14.20 12.92 -4.13
CA LYS A 108 14.47 13.30 -2.72
C LYS A 108 14.15 12.20 -1.71
N THR A 109 13.46 11.14 -2.15
CA THR A 109 13.07 10.04 -1.28
C THR A 109 14.00 8.86 -1.38
N ARG A 110 14.85 8.78 -2.43
CA ARG A 110 15.94 7.80 -2.44
C ARG A 110 16.76 8.03 -1.19
N ALA A 111 16.78 7.01 -0.32
CA ALA A 111 17.60 7.02 0.88
C ALA A 111 19.00 7.49 0.49
N GLY A 112 19.50 8.50 1.22
CA GLY A 112 20.87 8.94 1.13
C GLY A 112 21.80 7.73 1.24
N ARG A 113 22.84 7.74 0.41
CA ARG A 113 24.08 7.06 0.78
C ARG A 113 24.72 7.84 1.91
#